data_AF-A0A1W2AEM0-F1
#
_entry.id   AF-A0A1W2AEM0-F1
#
_cell.length_a   1.000
_cell.length_b   1.000
_cell.length_c   1.000
_cell.angle_alpha   90.00
_cell.angle_beta   90.00
_cell.angle_gamma   90.00
#
_symmetry.space_group_name_H-M   'P 1'
#
loop_
_entity.id
_entity.type
_entity.pdbx_description
1 polymer ?
#
loop_
_entity_poly.entity_id
_entity_poly.type
_entity_poly.pdbx_seq_one_letter_code
_entity_poly.pdbx_strand_id
1 'polypeptide(L)'
;MAHLRISTEGIGMLGDDLGFIADYLEVRAHYTRSGDGDTYGFPSATGWGALDHLLGDYERVRIAACKELRNLRRLAKDAGPCYLEAEDIADPRQRRVR
;
A
#
# COMPACT_ATOMS: atom_id res chain seq x y z
N MET A 1 5.54 31.80 8.09
CA MET A 1 4.68 30.60 8.21
C MET A 1 4.85 29.80 6.92
N ALA A 2 5.38 28.58 7.00
CA ALA A 2 5.49 27.70 5.84
C ALA A 2 4.10 27.12 5.55
N HIS A 3 3.50 27.51 4.43
CA HIS A 3 2.30 26.84 3.93
C HIS A 3 2.70 25.42 3.54
N LEU A 4 2.10 24.42 4.19
CA LEU A 4 2.18 23.04 3.73
C LEU A 4 1.41 22.98 2.40
N ARG A 5 2.12 23.16 1.27
CA ARG A 5 1.57 22.99 -0.07
C ARG A 5 1.39 21.49 -0.30
N ILE A 6 0.25 20.97 0.13
CA ILE A 6 -0.20 19.64 -0.25
C ILE A 6 -0.62 19.75 -1.73
N SER A 7 0.24 19.35 -2.66
CA SER A 7 -0.11 19.36 -4.09
C SER A 7 -0.96 18.14 -4.42
N THR A 8 -2.02 18.34 -5.19
CA THR A 8 -2.87 17.26 -5.73
C THR A 8 -2.06 16.18 -6.45
N GLU A 9 -1.06 16.61 -7.22
CA GLU A 9 -0.12 15.71 -7.91
C GLU A 9 0.69 14.87 -6.92
N GLY A 10 1.16 15.45 -5.81
CA GLY A 10 1.88 14.74 -4.76
C GLY A 10 1.03 13.71 -4.02
N ILE A 11 -0.25 14.01 -3.75
CA ILE A 11 -1.19 13.03 -3.20
C ILE A 11 -1.44 11.89 -4.19
N GLY A 12 -1.61 12.21 -5.48
CA GLY A 12 -1.80 11.21 -6.53
C GLY A 12 -0.62 10.25 -6.62
N MET A 13 0.61 10.78 -6.65
CA MET A 13 1.85 10.00 -6.64
C MET A 13 1.96 9.10 -5.41
N LEU A 14 1.67 9.63 -4.21
CA LEU A 14 1.63 8.83 -2.99
C LEU A 14 0.63 7.66 -3.11
N GLY A 15 -0.53 7.91 -3.69
CA GLY A 15 -1.52 6.86 -3.93
C GLY A 15 -0.99 5.75 -4.85
N ASP A 16 -0.26 6.09 -5.91
CA ASP A 16 0.32 5.10 -6.82
C ASP A 16 1.49 4.34 -6.17
N ASP A 17 2.34 5.00 -5.37
CA ASP A 17 3.39 4.34 -4.57
C ASP A 17 2.82 3.32 -3.59
N LEU A 18 1.73 3.68 -2.89
CA LEU A 18 1.04 2.75 -1.97
C LEU A 18 0.45 1.54 -2.72
N GLY A 19 -0.05 1.74 -3.94
CA GLY A 19 -0.48 0.67 -4.82
C GLY A 19 0.66 -0.27 -5.20
N PHE A 20 1.80 0.30 -5.61
CA PHE A 20 2.99 -0.45 -5.97
C PHE A 20 3.51 -1.32 -4.80
N ILE A 21 3.53 -0.79 -3.58
CA ILE A 21 3.93 -1.55 -2.38
C ILE A 21 2.95 -2.72 -2.15
N ALA A 22 1.64 -2.50 -2.31
CA ALA A 22 0.66 -3.56 -2.15
C ALA A 22 0.85 -4.70 -3.17
N ASP A 23 1.13 -4.36 -4.43
CA ASP A 23 1.38 -5.33 -5.50
C ASP A 23 2.70 -6.07 -5.28
N TYR A 24 3.75 -5.36 -4.84
CA TYR A 24 5.03 -5.98 -4.46
C TYR A 24 4.87 -7.00 -3.34
N LEU A 25 4.08 -6.68 -2.30
CA LEU A 25 3.79 -7.60 -1.21
C LEU A 25 3.03 -8.85 -1.70
N GLU A 26 2.10 -8.71 -2.64
CA GLU A 26 1.41 -9.86 -3.26
C GLU A 26 2.35 -10.75 -4.06
N VAL A 27 3.21 -10.16 -4.89
CA VAL A 27 4.20 -10.92 -5.69
C VAL A 27 5.16 -11.68 -4.77
N ARG A 28 5.68 -11.04 -3.71
CA ARG A 28 6.63 -11.67 -2.78
C ARG A 28 6.00 -12.84 -2.01
N ALA A 29 4.69 -12.77 -1.72
CA ALA A 29 3.97 -13.86 -1.08
C ALA A 29 3.96 -15.14 -1.91
N HIS A 30 3.83 -15.01 -3.24
CA HIS A 30 3.87 -16.15 -4.14
C HIS A 30 5.15 -16.98 -3.96
N TYR A 31 6.29 -16.31 -3.74
CA TYR A 31 7.59 -16.96 -3.53
C TYR A 31 7.79 -17.50 -2.12
N THR A 32 7.00 -17.05 -1.13
CA THR A 32 7.17 -17.45 0.28
C THR A 32 6.74 -18.90 0.51
N ARG A 33 5.79 -19.41 -0.28
CA ARG A 33 5.36 -20.83 -0.29
C ARG A 33 6.11 -21.71 -1.28
N SER A 34 6.97 -21.13 -2.12
CA SER A 34 7.70 -21.88 -3.18
C SER A 34 8.93 -22.62 -2.68
N GLY A 35 9.28 -22.50 -1.39
CA GLY A 35 10.36 -23.30 -0.81
C GLY A 35 9.92 -24.76 -0.72
N ASP A 36 10.52 -25.62 -1.55
CA ASP A 36 10.36 -27.08 -1.48
C ASP A 36 10.69 -27.59 -0.07
N GLY A 37 10.12 -28.76 0.29
CA GLY A 37 10.25 -29.36 1.63
C GLY A 37 11.70 -29.54 2.12
N ASP A 38 12.67 -29.60 1.21
CA ASP A 38 14.10 -29.68 1.53
C ASP A 38 14.74 -28.35 1.93
N THR A 39 14.07 -27.21 1.71
CA THR A 39 14.63 -25.85 1.90
C THR A 39 14.80 -25.50 3.37
N TYR A 40 13.96 -26.05 4.26
CA TYR A 40 13.90 -25.62 5.67
C TYR A 40 14.46 -26.62 6.67
N GLY A 41 14.76 -27.86 6.23
CA GLY A 41 15.54 -28.84 7.00
C GLY A 41 14.92 -29.27 8.35
N PHE A 42 13.61 -29.11 8.55
CA PHE A 42 12.97 -29.45 9.83
C PHE A 42 12.83 -30.97 10.02
N PRO A 43 13.45 -31.55 11.06
CA PRO A 43 13.48 -33.01 11.25
C PRO A 43 12.22 -33.57 11.94
N SER A 44 11.23 -32.74 12.31
CA SER A 44 10.08 -33.17 13.09
C SER A 44 8.75 -32.59 12.59
N ALA A 45 7.66 -33.35 12.75
CA ALA A 45 6.30 -32.92 12.42
C ALA A 45 5.87 -31.65 13.17
N THR A 46 6.35 -31.45 14.40
CA THR A 46 6.12 -30.22 15.18
C THR A 46 6.80 -29.01 14.54
N GLY A 47 8.00 -29.17 13.99
CA GLY A 47 8.69 -28.11 13.24
C GLY A 47 7.93 -27.70 11.98
N TRP A 48 7.38 -28.68 11.25
CA TRP A 48 6.51 -28.43 10.10
C TRP A 48 5.22 -27.70 10.48
N GLY A 49 4.55 -28.10 11.56
CA GLY A 49 3.34 -27.43 12.04
C GLY A 49 3.59 -25.99 12.50
N ALA A 50 4.71 -25.73 13.18
CA ALA A 50 5.09 -24.37 13.58
C ALA A 50 5.39 -23.47 12.37
N LEU A 51 6.04 -24.01 11.33
CA LEU A 51 6.28 -23.29 10.07
C LEU A 51 4.96 -22.95 9.37
N ASP A 52 4.03 -23.90 9.26
CA ASP A 52 2.74 -23.69 8.61
C ASP A 52 1.90 -22.61 9.35
N HIS A 53 1.91 -22.65 10.69
CA HIS A 53 1.28 -21.59 11.49
C HIS A 53 1.91 -20.21 11.24
N LEU A 54 3.24 -20.12 11.23
CA LEU A 54 3.95 -18.87 10.97
C LEU A 54 3.63 -18.31 9.57
N LEU A 55 3.61 -19.16 8.55
CA LEU A 55 3.25 -18.78 7.18
C LEU A 55 1.80 -18.32 7.09
N GLY A 56 0.87 -19.01 7.76
CA GLY A 56 -0.54 -18.62 7.83
C GLY A 56 -0.76 -17.26 8.50
N ASP A 57 -0.07 -16.99 9.60
CA ASP A 57 -0.13 -15.69 10.30
C ASP A 57 0.45 -14.57 9.44
N TYR A 58 1.59 -14.82 8.78
CA TYR A 58 2.18 -13.90 7.82
C TYR A 58 1.21 -13.58 6.67
N GLU A 59 0.57 -14.59 6.07
CA GLU A 59 -0.41 -14.38 5.00
C GLU A 59 -1.58 -13.52 5.45
N ARG A 60 -2.09 -13.76 6.66
CA ARG A 60 -3.20 -12.99 7.23
C ARG A 60 -2.84 -11.51 7.40
N VAL A 61 -1.70 -11.22 8.01
CA VAL A 61 -1.21 -9.85 8.22
C VAL A 61 -0.96 -9.15 6.90
N ARG A 62 -0.33 -9.84 5.95
CA ARG A 62 -0.04 -9.31 4.62
C ARG A 62 -1.31 -8.92 3.87
N ILE A 63 -2.34 -9.79 3.86
CA ILE A 63 -3.62 -9.50 3.20
C ILE A 63 -4.28 -8.25 3.80
N ALA A 64 -4.26 -8.12 5.13
CA ALA A 64 -4.80 -6.94 5.80
C ALA A 64 -4.05 -5.66 5.39
N ALA A 65 -2.71 -5.69 5.41
CA ALA A 65 -1.88 -4.57 4.99
C ALA A 65 -2.11 -4.17 3.52
N CYS A 66 -2.17 -5.14 2.59
CA CYS A 66 -2.48 -4.88 1.18
C CYS A 66 -3.85 -4.19 1.01
N LYS A 67 -4.86 -4.62 1.79
CA LYS A 67 -6.19 -4.00 1.76
C LYS A 67 -6.16 -2.55 2.25
N GLU A 68 -5.43 -2.28 3.33
CA GLU A 68 -5.28 -0.93 3.87
C GLU A 68 -4.54 -0.02 2.90
N LEU A 69 -3.42 -0.47 2.32
CA LEU A 69 -2.67 0.28 1.32
C LEU A 69 -3.52 0.63 0.09
N ARG A 70 -4.32 -0.33 -0.40
CA ARG A 70 -5.26 -0.07 -1.51
C ARG A 70 -6.36 0.91 -1.13
N ASN A 71 -6.87 0.86 0.10
CA ASN A 71 -7.84 1.83 0.58
C ASN A 71 -7.23 3.23 0.69
N LEU A 72 -6.00 3.35 1.21
CA LEU A 72 -5.28 4.62 1.27
C LEU A 72 -5.00 5.18 -0.13
N ARG A 73 -4.60 4.33 -1.09
CA ARG A 73 -4.49 4.71 -2.50
C ARG A 73 -5.80 5.30 -3.04
N ARG A 74 -6.92 4.62 -2.80
CA ARG A 74 -8.24 5.10 -3.24
C ARG A 74 -8.55 6.46 -2.61
N LEU A 75 -8.38 6.59 -1.30
CA LEU A 75 -8.60 7.84 -0.58
C LEU A 75 -7.70 8.97 -1.09
N ALA A 76 -6.45 8.68 -1.41
CA ALA A 76 -5.52 9.65 -2.01
C ALA A 76 -6.01 10.12 -3.40
N LYS A 77 -6.44 9.18 -4.25
CA LYS A 77 -7.03 9.51 -5.56
C LYS A 77 -8.31 10.32 -5.44
N ASP A 78 -9.18 9.97 -4.50
CA ASP A 78 -10.45 10.65 -4.25
C ASP A 78 -10.22 12.06 -3.66
N ALA A 79 -9.19 12.25 -2.84
CA ALA A 79 -8.88 13.53 -2.21
C ALA A 79 -8.29 14.56 -3.19
N GLY A 80 -7.57 14.11 -4.23
CA GLY A 80 -6.90 14.98 -5.19
C GLY A 80 -7.82 16.04 -5.83
N PRO A 81 -9.00 15.66 -6.37
CA PRO A 81 -10.00 16.59 -6.89
C PRO A 81 -10.53 17.58 -5.84
N CYS A 82 -10.78 17.12 -4.61
CA CYS A 82 -11.28 17.99 -3.53
C CYS A 82 -10.27 19.07 -3.12
N TYR A 83 -8.96 18.78 -3.21
CA TYR A 83 -7.92 19.79 -2.96
C TYR A 83 -7.88 20.85 -4.08
N LEU A 84 -8.09 20.48 -5.34
CA LEU A 84 -8.18 21.45 -6.45
C LEU A 84 -9.39 22.38 -6.29
N GLU A 85 -10.55 21.83 -5.91
CA GLU A 85 -11.75 22.63 -5.64
C GLU A 85 -11.55 23.59 -4.46
N ALA A 86 -10.90 23.12 -3.39
CA ALA A 86 -10.58 23.96 -2.23
C ALA A 86 -9.56 25.07 -2.57
N GLU A 87 -8.54 24.78 -3.37
CA GLU A 87 -7.57 25.79 -3.84
C GLU A 87 -8.24 26.82 -4.77
N ASP A 88 -9.12 26.40 -5.68
CA ASP A 88 -9.90 27.29 -6.56
C ASP A 88 -10.84 28.22 -5.76
N ILE A 89 -11.42 27.72 -4.66
CA ILE A 89 -12.26 28.52 -3.75
C ILE A 89 -11.41 29.48 -2.91
N ALA A 90 -10.23 29.05 -2.46
CA ALA A 90 -9.36 29.83 -1.59
C ALA A 90 -8.59 30.94 -2.33
N ASP A 91 -8.26 30.77 -3.61
CA ASP A 91 -7.61 31.80 -4.44
C ASP A 91 -8.23 31.93 -5.85
N PRO A 92 -9.27 32.77 -5.99
CA PRO A 92 -9.95 33.00 -7.26
C PRO A 92 -9.07 33.63 -8.35
N ARG A 93 -7.87 34.13 -8.01
CA ARG A 93 -6.95 34.76 -8.97
C ARG A 93 -6.20 33.74 -9.84
N GLN A 94 -6.05 32.50 -9.38
CA GLN A 94 -5.46 31.41 -10.18
C GLN A 94 -6.35 31.00 -11.37
N ARG A 95 -7.65 31.29 -11.30
CA ARG A 95 -8.64 31.01 -12.35
C ARG A 95 -8.39 31.72 -13.69
N ARG A 96 -7.53 32.75 -13.71
CA ARG A 96 -7.23 33.55 -14.91
C ARG A 96 -5.98 33.08 -15.69
N VAL A 97 -5.29 32.05 -15.21
CA VAL A 97 -3.99 31.62 -15.76
C VAL A 97 -4.07 30.21 -16.41
N ARG A 98 -5.26 29.61 -16.48
CA ARG A 98 -5.51 28.35 -17.21
C ARG A 98 -6.26 28.60 -18.51
#